data_AF-A0A4R0IZW1-F1
#
_entry.id   AF-A0A4R0IZW1-F1
#
_cell.length_a   1.000
_cell.length_b   1.000
_cell.length_c   1.000
_cell.angle_alpha   90.00
_cell.angle_beta   90.00
_cell.angle_gamma   90.00
#
_symmetry.space_group_name_H-M   'P 1'
#
loop_
_entity.id
_entity.type
_entity.pdbx_description
1 polymer ?
#
loop_
_entity_poly.entity_id
_entity_poly.type
_entity_poly.pdbx_seq_one_letter_code
_entity_poly.pdbx_strand_id
1 'polypeptide(L)'
;MLAALWLVEGYDSPLLRELAGLTRRQSTEARQMFDAVLAELGHPVRTITTPYDELPWRGYWEQIRWAVDQMDKTHTAYASAQRVLEVLSDVPDLWGPGRGTDLVDLLEQWNEHRDRRNELTDRIRTHLRSLREGDVPPLA
;
A
#
# COMPACT_ATOMS: atom_id res chain seq x y z
N MET A 1 6.78 0.22 3.71
CA MET A 1 7.81 1.05 3.06
C MET A 1 7.64 2.56 3.25
N LEU A 2 6.43 3.05 3.56
CA LEU A 2 6.16 4.50 3.70
C LEU A 2 7.02 5.24 4.73
N ALA A 3 7.26 4.65 5.91
CA ALA A 3 8.06 5.27 6.96
C ALA A 3 9.53 5.46 6.54
N ALA A 4 10.08 4.53 5.76
CA ALA A 4 11.44 4.65 5.22
C ALA A 4 11.54 5.76 4.15
N LEU A 5 10.49 5.92 3.33
CA LEU A 5 10.42 7.00 2.35
C LEU A 5 10.34 8.37 3.03
N TRP A 6 9.54 8.51 4.08
CA TRP A 6 9.42 9.76 4.84
C TRP A 6 10.72 10.15 5.57
N LEU A 7 11.51 9.18 6.03
CA LEU A 7 12.87 9.44 6.53
C LEU A 7 13.77 10.01 5.42
N VAL A 8 13.69 9.49 4.20
CA VAL A 8 14.45 9.98 3.03
C VAL A 8 13.98 11.36 2.58
N GLU A 9 12.69 11.68 2.75
CA GLU A 9 12.09 12.99 2.45
C GLU A 9 12.33 14.03 3.56
N GLY A 10 13.05 13.66 4.64
CA GLY A 10 13.50 14.58 5.69
C GLY A 10 12.58 14.67 6.92
N TYR A 11 11.52 13.86 6.99
CA TYR A 11 10.70 13.72 8.19
C TYR A 11 11.37 12.71 9.12
N ASP A 12 12.04 13.20 10.16
CA ASP A 12 12.79 12.36 11.10
C ASP A 12 12.12 12.32 12.48
N SER A 13 11.83 11.11 12.97
CA SER A 13 11.35 10.89 14.34
C SER A 13 11.77 9.48 14.84
N PRO A 14 11.97 9.30 16.16
CA PRO A 14 12.33 7.99 16.72
C PRO A 14 11.32 6.89 16.37
N LEU A 15 10.03 7.20 16.44
CA LEU A 15 8.94 6.28 16.07
C LEU A 15 8.95 5.96 14.57
N LEU A 16 9.31 6.93 13.71
CA LEU A 16 9.42 6.69 12.27
C LEU A 16 10.55 5.72 11.94
N ARG A 17 11.67 5.81 12.67
CA ARG A 17 12.82 4.89 12.51
C ARG A 17 12.48 3.47 12.96
N GLU A 18 11.76 3.32 14.07
CA GLU A 18 11.26 2.01 14.50
C GLU A 18 10.28 1.43 13.47
N LEU A 19 9.33 2.23 13.00
CA LEU A 19 8.37 1.82 11.95
C LEU A 19 9.06 1.45 10.63
N ALA A 20 10.11 2.19 10.24
CA ALA A 20 10.90 1.90 9.05
C ALA A 20 11.74 0.61 9.19
N GLY A 21 12.12 0.25 10.42
CA GLY A 21 12.88 -0.95 10.74
C GLY A 21 12.06 -2.23 10.86
N LEU A 22 10.73 -2.13 10.97
CA LEU A 22 9.86 -3.30 10.99
C LEU A 22 9.81 -3.97 9.62
N THR A 23 10.09 -5.27 9.58
CA THR A 23 9.72 -6.08 8.42
C THR A 23 8.21 -6.20 8.33
N ARG A 24 7.68 -6.34 7.12
CA ARG A 24 6.22 -6.46 6.89
C ARG A 24 5.57 -7.57 7.73
N ARG A 25 6.27 -8.70 7.87
CA ARG A 25 5.87 -9.82 8.73
C ARG A 25 5.76 -9.41 10.20
N GLN A 26 6.75 -8.69 10.72
CA GLN A 26 6.75 -8.21 12.11
C GLN A 26 5.62 -7.20 12.36
N SER A 27 5.29 -6.32 11.40
CA SER A 27 4.17 -5.40 11.53
C SER A 27 2.82 -6.13 11.61
N THR A 28 2.62 -7.15 10.78
CA THR A 28 1.40 -7.97 10.79
C THR A 28 1.30 -8.79 12.08
N GLU A 29 2.38 -9.45 12.49
CA GLU A 29 2.44 -10.23 13.74
C GLU A 29 2.20 -9.33 14.96
N ALA A 30 2.78 -8.13 15.00
CA ALA A 30 2.56 -7.17 16.08
C ALA A 30 1.09 -6.71 16.18
N ARG A 31 0.42 -6.54 15.03
CA ARG A 31 -0.99 -6.15 15.00
C ARG A 31 -1.90 -7.25 15.54
N GLN A 32 -1.66 -8.49 15.14
CA GLN A 32 -2.38 -9.66 15.63
C GLN A 32 -2.15 -9.89 17.13
N MET A 33 -0.91 -9.74 17.60
CA MET A 33 -0.60 -9.82 19.04
C MET A 33 -1.28 -8.72 19.85
N PHE A 34 -1.39 -7.50 19.30
CA PHE A 34 -2.06 -6.40 20.00
C PHE A 34 -3.55 -6.69 20.23
N ASP A 35 -4.24 -7.25 19.23
CA ASP A 35 -5.63 -7.66 19.37
C ASP A 35 -5.80 -8.78 20.42
N ALA A 36 -4.87 -9.75 20.44
CA ALA A 36 -4.85 -10.81 21.46
C ALA A 36 -4.62 -10.26 22.88
N VAL A 37 -3.68 -9.32 23.05
CA VAL A 37 -3.40 -8.66 24.33
C VAL A 37 -4.61 -7.85 24.81
N LEU A 38 -5.30 -7.14 23.91
CA LEU A 38 -6.53 -6.42 24.26
C LEU A 38 -7.62 -7.37 24.75
N ALA A 39 -7.77 -8.54 24.12
CA ALA A 39 -8.71 -9.57 24.56
C ALA A 39 -8.33 -10.12 25.96
N GLU A 40 -7.05 -10.43 26.20
CA GLU A 40 -6.56 -10.91 27.50
C GLU A 40 -6.78 -9.89 28.63
N LEU A 41 -6.64 -8.60 28.32
CA LEU A 41 -6.88 -7.50 29.28
C LEU A 41 -8.39 -7.22 29.50
N GLY A 42 -9.28 -8.01 28.90
CA GLY A 42 -10.72 -7.88 29.08
C GLY A 42 -11.33 -6.69 28.34
N HIS A 43 -10.59 -6.08 27.40
CA HIS A 43 -11.16 -5.08 26.51
C HIS A 43 -12.01 -5.78 25.45
N PRO A 44 -13.20 -5.24 25.11
CA PRO A 44 -13.99 -5.77 24.03
C PRO A 44 -13.24 -5.57 22.71
N VAL A 45 -12.59 -6.62 22.23
CA VAL A 45 -12.12 -6.67 20.85
C VAL A 45 -13.37 -6.74 20.00
N ARG A 46 -13.74 -5.60 19.41
CA ARG A 46 -14.71 -5.61 18.32
C ARG A 46 -14.05 -6.42 17.22
N THR A 47 -14.50 -7.65 17.01
CA THR A 47 -14.35 -8.31 15.72
C THR A 47 -15.09 -7.39 14.76
N ILE A 48 -14.35 -6.48 14.13
CA ILE A 48 -14.89 -5.67 13.06
C ILE A 48 -15.00 -6.66 11.92
N THR A 49 -16.13 -7.36 11.85
CA THR A 49 -16.48 -8.12 10.67
C THR A 49 -16.70 -7.09 9.59
N THR A 50 -15.69 -6.83 8.79
CA THR A 50 -15.87 -5.88 7.69
C THR A 50 -16.72 -6.58 6.64
N PRO A 51 -17.58 -5.85 5.90
CA PRO A 51 -18.26 -6.43 4.73
C PRO A 51 -17.28 -6.94 3.64
N TYR A 52 -15.97 -6.82 3.87
CA TYR A 52 -14.89 -7.30 3.04
C TYR A 52 -14.27 -8.61 3.53
N ASP A 53 -14.65 -9.11 4.72
CA ASP A 53 -14.21 -10.42 5.21
C ASP A 53 -14.78 -11.55 4.34
N GLU A 54 -15.98 -11.33 3.77
CA GLU A 54 -16.62 -12.22 2.79
C GLU A 54 -16.15 -11.97 1.35
N LEU A 55 -15.49 -10.84 1.09
CA LEU A 55 -15.01 -10.41 -0.23
C LEU A 55 -13.60 -9.80 -0.11
N PRO A 56 -12.55 -10.61 0.15
CA PRO A 56 -11.22 -10.11 0.47
C PRO A 56 -10.65 -9.18 -0.61
N TRP A 57 -10.96 -9.48 -1.88
CA TRP A 57 -10.63 -8.64 -3.04
C TRP A 57 -11.11 -7.19 -2.91
N ARG A 58 -12.28 -6.98 -2.30
CA ARG A 58 -12.88 -5.65 -2.12
C ARG A 58 -12.16 -4.85 -1.04
N GLY A 59 -11.64 -5.53 -0.01
CA GLY A 59 -10.75 -4.93 0.98
C GLY A 59 -9.43 -4.43 0.36
N TYR A 60 -8.88 -5.17 -0.60
CA TYR A 60 -7.71 -4.72 -1.36
C TYR A 60 -8.04 -3.50 -2.24
N TRP A 61 -9.17 -3.53 -2.96
CA TRP A 61 -9.63 -2.36 -3.73
C TRP A 61 -9.75 -1.09 -2.88
N GLU A 62 -10.32 -1.18 -1.68
CA GLU A 62 -10.43 -0.01 -0.81
C GLU A 62 -9.06 0.54 -0.39
N GLN A 63 -8.07 -0.32 -0.15
CA GLN A 63 -6.70 0.13 0.13
C GLN A 63 -6.06 0.84 -1.07
N ILE A 64 -6.29 0.33 -2.28
CA ILE A 64 -5.84 0.95 -3.53
C ILE A 64 -6.51 2.30 -3.72
N ARG A 65 -7.85 2.35 -3.64
CA ARG A 65 -8.65 3.57 -3.78
C ARG A 65 -8.20 4.63 -2.79
N TRP A 66 -7.93 4.23 -1.54
CA TRP A 66 -7.38 5.11 -0.52
C TRP A 66 -5.99 5.65 -0.91
N ALA A 67 -5.08 4.79 -1.37
CA ALA A 67 -3.74 5.21 -1.80
C ALA A 67 -3.79 6.22 -2.96
N VAL A 68 -4.72 6.02 -3.91
CA VAL A 68 -4.96 6.96 -5.02
C VAL A 68 -5.54 8.28 -4.51
N ASP A 69 -6.49 8.27 -3.58
CA ASP A 69 -7.09 9.47 -2.99
C ASP A 69 -6.07 10.31 -2.18
N GLN A 70 -5.10 9.65 -1.56
CA GLN A 70 -4.05 10.32 -0.78
C GLN A 70 -2.89 10.88 -1.62
N MET A 71 -2.79 10.51 -2.90
CA MET A 71 -1.68 10.80 -3.81
C MET A 71 -1.35 12.28 -4.01
N ASP A 72 -2.33 13.17 -3.87
CA ASP A 72 -2.09 14.62 -3.98
C ASP A 72 -2.46 15.35 -2.67
N LYS A 73 -2.75 14.60 -1.60
CA LYS A 73 -3.09 15.15 -0.27
C LYS A 73 -1.93 15.00 0.71
N THR A 74 -1.41 13.79 0.83
CA THR A 74 -0.45 13.41 1.88
C THR A 74 0.72 12.59 1.35
N HIS A 75 0.65 12.15 0.09
CA HIS A 75 1.64 11.29 -0.56
C HIS A 75 2.16 11.92 -1.85
N THR A 76 3.24 11.40 -2.41
CA THR A 76 3.62 11.61 -3.81
C THR A 76 3.06 10.49 -4.67
N ALA A 77 3.00 10.68 -6.00
CA ALA A 77 2.57 9.61 -6.91
C ALA A 77 3.43 8.35 -6.78
N TYR A 78 4.74 8.52 -6.57
CA TYR A 78 5.65 7.41 -6.29
C TYR A 78 5.28 6.68 -4.98
N ALA A 79 5.04 7.42 -3.89
CA ALA A 79 4.66 6.84 -2.60
C ALA A 79 3.33 6.09 -2.67
N SER A 80 2.32 6.65 -3.35
CA SER A 80 1.04 5.99 -3.59
C SER A 80 1.21 4.73 -4.44
N ALA A 81 2.06 4.76 -5.47
CA ALA A 81 2.37 3.59 -6.29
C ALA A 81 3.07 2.49 -5.50
N GLN A 82 3.99 2.83 -4.61
CA GLN A 82 4.59 1.85 -3.70
C GLN A 82 3.55 1.22 -2.77
N ARG A 83 2.61 2.02 -2.24
CA ARG A 83 1.52 1.50 -1.39
C ARG A 83 0.60 0.55 -2.16
N VAL A 84 0.36 0.84 -3.43
CA VAL A 84 -0.35 -0.06 -4.35
C VAL A 84 0.43 -1.36 -4.60
N LEU A 85 1.75 -1.31 -4.82
CA LEU A 85 2.56 -2.52 -4.98
C LEU A 85 2.60 -3.37 -3.71
N GLU A 86 2.54 -2.75 -2.54
CA GLU A 86 2.41 -3.50 -1.28
C GLU A 86 1.14 -4.35 -1.33
N VAL A 87 0.01 -3.81 -1.77
CA VAL A 87 -1.25 -4.58 -1.94
C VAL A 87 -1.09 -5.72 -2.94
N LEU A 88 -0.44 -5.49 -4.08
CA LEU A 88 -0.15 -6.54 -5.08
C LEU A 88 0.74 -7.67 -4.52
N SER A 89 1.70 -7.35 -3.66
CA SER A 89 2.61 -8.37 -3.11
C SER A 89 1.93 -9.31 -2.11
N ASP A 90 0.76 -8.94 -1.56
CA ASP A 90 -0.01 -9.80 -0.67
C ASP A 90 -0.79 -10.88 -1.43
N VAL A 91 -1.05 -10.67 -2.72
CA VAL A 91 -1.80 -11.61 -3.57
C VAL A 91 -1.23 -11.61 -5.00
N PRO A 92 -0.51 -12.67 -5.39
CA PRO A 92 -0.09 -12.88 -6.78
C PRO A 92 -1.31 -12.82 -7.73
N ASP A 93 -1.14 -12.24 -8.92
CA ASP A 93 -2.18 -12.10 -9.96
C ASP A 93 -3.34 -11.14 -9.68
N LEU A 94 -3.27 -10.40 -8.55
CA LEU A 94 -4.16 -9.27 -8.32
C LEU A 94 -3.96 -8.25 -9.46
N TRP A 95 -5.05 -7.87 -10.13
CA TRP A 95 -5.11 -7.00 -11.33
C TRP A 95 -5.05 -7.64 -12.71
N GLY A 96 -5.00 -8.98 -12.77
CA GLY A 96 -4.90 -9.68 -14.03
C GLY A 96 -3.58 -9.38 -14.77
N PRO A 97 -3.42 -9.85 -16.01
CA PRO A 97 -2.15 -9.74 -16.71
C PRO A 97 -1.82 -8.29 -17.10
N GLY A 98 -0.60 -7.84 -16.76
CA GLY A 98 0.01 -6.62 -17.30
C GLY A 98 -0.11 -5.36 -16.44
N ARG A 99 -1.22 -5.16 -15.71
CA ARG A 99 -1.43 -3.92 -14.92
C ARG A 99 -0.40 -3.72 -13.81
N GLY A 100 -0.11 -4.77 -13.05
CA GLY A 100 0.90 -4.73 -11.99
C GLY A 100 2.32 -4.57 -12.55
N THR A 101 2.62 -5.26 -13.66
CA THR A 101 3.90 -5.18 -14.36
C THR A 101 4.17 -3.78 -14.90
N ASP A 102 3.18 -3.15 -15.54
CA ASP A 102 3.30 -1.77 -16.05
C ASP A 102 3.66 -0.78 -14.93
N LEU A 103 3.10 -0.97 -13.73
CA LEU A 103 3.40 -0.12 -12.58
C LEU A 103 4.81 -0.37 -12.03
N VAL A 104 5.25 -1.63 -11.98
CA VAL A 104 6.63 -1.98 -11.62
C VAL A 104 7.61 -1.33 -12.59
N ASP A 105 7.40 -1.50 -13.89
CA ASP A 105 8.26 -0.95 -14.95
C ASP A 105 8.34 0.59 -14.88
N LEU A 106 7.23 1.27 -14.57
CA LEU A 106 7.21 2.72 -14.38
C LEU A 106 8.05 3.16 -13.18
N LEU A 107 8.02 2.40 -12.08
CA LEU A 107 8.77 2.71 -10.87
C LEU A 107 10.25 2.40 -11.00
N GLU A 108 10.61 1.33 -11.72
CA GLU A 108 11.99 1.02 -12.09
C GLU A 108 12.57 2.15 -12.96
N GLN A 109 11.86 2.56 -14.02
CA GLN A 109 12.26 3.71 -14.84
C GLN A 109 12.40 4.99 -14.02
N TRP A 110 11.52 5.24 -13.04
CA TRP A 110 11.59 6.42 -12.18
C TRP A 110 12.83 6.41 -11.28
N ASN A 111 13.26 5.23 -10.84
CA ASN A 111 14.47 5.04 -10.06
C ASN A 111 15.74 5.22 -10.91
N GLU A 112 15.74 4.67 -12.13
CA GLU A 112 16.89 4.68 -13.04
C GLU A 112 17.10 6.03 -13.74
N HIS A 113 16.04 6.71 -14.15
CA HIS A 113 16.10 7.94 -14.95
C HIS A 113 15.74 9.19 -14.15
N ARG A 114 16.70 9.71 -13.37
CA ARG A 114 16.50 10.89 -12.51
C ARG A 114 16.06 12.14 -13.27
N ASP A 115 16.57 12.33 -14.48
CA ASP A 115 16.26 13.45 -15.38
C ASP A 115 14.81 13.42 -15.88
N ARG A 116 14.18 12.25 -15.92
CA ARG A 116 12.80 12.05 -16.41
C ARG A 116 11.77 11.89 -15.29
N ARG A 117 12.16 12.08 -14.02
CA ARG A 117 11.27 11.82 -12.88
C ARG A 117 9.96 12.59 -12.91
N ASN A 118 9.95 13.84 -13.38
CA ASN A 118 8.71 14.62 -13.45
C ASN A 118 7.72 13.99 -14.46
N GLU A 119 8.20 13.68 -15.67
CA GLU A 119 7.42 12.97 -16.70
C GLU A 119 6.90 11.62 -16.18
N LEU A 120 7.78 10.83 -15.56
CA LEU A 120 7.43 9.51 -15.03
C LEU A 120 6.46 9.61 -13.85
N THR A 121 6.57 10.64 -13.01
CA THR A 121 5.62 10.92 -11.92
C THR A 121 4.22 11.18 -12.48
N ASP A 122 4.10 11.94 -13.57
CA ASP A 122 2.81 12.19 -14.22
C ASP A 122 2.23 10.94 -14.89
N ARG A 123 3.10 10.09 -15.46
CA ARG A 123 2.69 8.77 -15.98
C ARG A 123 2.20 7.85 -14.87
N ILE A 124 2.91 7.79 -13.74
CA ILE A 124 2.48 7.04 -12.55
C ILE A 124 1.14 7.56 -12.04
N ARG A 125 0.98 8.88 -11.90
CA ARG A 125 -0.28 9.52 -11.49
C ARG A 125 -1.44 9.13 -12.42
N THR A 126 -1.19 9.17 -13.73
CA THR A 126 -2.20 8.81 -14.74
C THR A 126 -2.57 7.32 -14.65
N HIS A 127 -1.58 6.44 -14.52
CA HIS A 127 -1.79 5.01 -14.35
C HIS A 127 -2.63 4.74 -13.09
N LEU A 128 -2.25 5.29 -11.95
CA LEU A 128 -2.96 5.11 -10.68
C LEU A 128 -4.42 5.59 -10.72
N ARG A 129 -4.69 6.73 -11.38
CA ARG A 129 -6.07 7.23 -11.55
C ARG A 129 -6.89 6.42 -12.54
N SER A 130 -6.27 5.59 -13.37
CA SER A 130 -6.96 4.74 -14.33
C SER A 130 -7.47 3.42 -13.74
N LEU A 131 -7.01 3.07 -12.54
CA LEU A 131 -7.38 1.85 -11.82
C LEU A 131 -8.86 1.88 -11.41
N ARG A 132 -9.51 0.72 -11.48
CA ARG A 132 -10.94 0.53 -11.18
C ARG A 132 -11.15 -0.68 -10.29
N GLU A 133 -12.29 -0.71 -9.61
CA GLU A 133 -12.68 -1.84 -8.77
C GLU A 133 -12.65 -3.17 -9.55
N GLY A 134 -13.15 -3.15 -10.79
CA GLY A 134 -13.14 -4.32 -11.67
C GLY A 134 -11.76 -4.74 -12.17
N ASP A 135 -10.71 -3.94 -11.95
CA ASP A 135 -9.35 -4.42 -12.14
C ASP A 135 -8.99 -5.41 -11.03
N VAL A 136 -9.60 -5.37 -9.84
CA VAL A 136 -9.33 -6.35 -8.77
C VAL A 136 -10.19 -7.61 -8.96
N PRO A 137 -9.63 -8.75 -9.42
CA PRO A 137 -10.42 -9.94 -9.59
C PRO A 137 -10.88 -10.47 -8.23
N PRO A 138 -12.07 -11.11 -8.16
CA PRO A 138 -12.48 -11.81 -6.97
C PRO A 138 -11.46 -12.91 -6.63
N LEU A 139 -11.01 -12.91 -5.37
CA LEU A 139 -10.14 -13.95 -4.84
C LEU A 139 -10.99 -15.16 -4.51
N ALA A 140 -10.70 -16.28 -5.18
CA ALA A 140 -11.38 -17.57 -5.01
C ALA A 140 -10.90 -18.32 -3.77
#